data_AF-A0A7J5XGU4-F1
#
_entry.id   AF-A0A7J5XGU4-F1
#
_cell.length_a   1.000
_cell.length_b   1.000
_cell.length_c   1.000
_cell.angle_alpha   90.00
_cell.angle_beta   90.00
_cell.angle_gamma   90.00
#
_symmetry.space_group_name_H-M   'P 1'
#
loop_
_entity.id
_entity.type
_entity.pdbx_description
1 polymer ?
#
loop_
_entity_poly.entity_id
_entity_poly.type
_entity_poly.pdbx_seq_one_letter_code
_entity_poly.pdbx_strand_id
1 'polypeptide(L)'
;MRTRGHRQNIRNTGNTDRRNSEAGEREAGTRQAARHDPDRVQRGEIAEEMEKERRLFQLQTCEYLLKVNEIKVKGVDFLQNLIKYFHAQCNFFQDGLKAVESLKPSVEKLTADLSTIKQAQDGERKQLTQLRDVLKASLQSEQKEVRRAEGTSVLKGNKAHGTERIGTLYKKSEGLRKVWQKRKCSVKNGFLTIPHGTFLHEESSEQSKQQKRNRRRRRSMRRRMTQRRANRPPAKLNLLTCQVKRSPDEKKSFDLFSHDRTYHFQAEDEADCQHWVSVLQNSKEEALNKAFKGDQDEGENNIVQELTRAIVEEVKRMSGNSCCCDCGAPDPTWLSTNLGVLICIECSGIHREMGVHYSRIQSLDLDMLGTSELLLAKNVGNASFNEVMEADLSAPDVTKPDPSSDMQVRKDFIMAKYTEKRFVRRQCADAAAQLQALYEAVRCRDILSLLQIYAEGVELQEAIDQPNEHEPGETALHLAVRMVDRNSLHIVDFLAQNG
;
A
#
# COMPACT_ATOMS: atom_id res chain seq x y z
N MET A 1 -54.56 -19.34 0.70
CA MET A 1 -55.35 -18.71 1.78
C MET A 1 -55.97 -17.43 1.24
N ARG A 2 -57.31 -17.35 1.23
CA ARG A 2 -58.08 -16.18 0.81
C ARG A 2 -58.28 -15.27 2.03
N THR A 3 -58.01 -13.98 1.92
CA THR A 3 -58.45 -12.99 2.90
C THR A 3 -59.26 -11.88 2.23
N ARG A 4 -60.40 -11.60 2.88
CA ARG A 4 -61.49 -10.71 2.51
C ARG A 4 -61.12 -9.24 2.76
N GLY A 5 -61.60 -8.35 1.91
CA GLY A 5 -61.68 -6.91 2.18
C GLY A 5 -63.08 -6.40 1.83
N HIS A 6 -63.83 -5.98 2.85
CA HIS A 6 -65.17 -5.42 2.82
C HIS A 6 -65.29 -4.20 1.89
N ARG A 7 -66.33 -4.17 1.04
CA ARG A 7 -66.94 -2.92 0.53
C ARG A 7 -68.45 -2.99 0.73
N GLN A 8 -68.97 -2.03 1.49
CA GLN A 8 -70.40 -1.85 1.73
C GLN A 8 -71.10 -1.41 0.45
N ASN A 9 -72.20 -2.09 0.15
CA ASN A 9 -73.22 -1.70 -0.82
C ASN A 9 -74.07 -0.57 -0.23
N ILE A 10 -74.24 0.53 -0.96
CA ILE A 10 -75.43 1.37 -0.85
C ILE A 10 -76.25 1.16 -2.11
N ARG A 11 -77.47 0.68 -1.89
CA ARG A 11 -78.44 0.25 -2.90
C ARG A 11 -78.96 1.43 -3.71
N ASN A 12 -79.11 1.17 -5.01
CA ASN A 12 -79.82 2.00 -5.96
C ASN A 12 -81.32 1.63 -5.90
N THR A 13 -82.17 2.59 -5.56
CA THR A 13 -83.64 2.56 -5.71
C THR A 13 -83.96 3.91 -6.34
N GLY A 14 -84.56 4.04 -7.52
CA GLY A 14 -85.78 3.43 -7.99
C GLY A 14 -86.44 4.46 -8.92
N ASN A 15 -86.53 4.07 -10.18
CA ASN A 15 -87.45 4.48 -11.25
C ASN A 15 -88.54 5.54 -10.93
N THR A 16 -88.72 6.53 -11.81
CA THR A 16 -90.05 7.03 -12.24
C THR A 16 -89.94 7.90 -13.50
N ASP A 17 -90.04 7.24 -14.65
CA ASP A 17 -90.62 7.80 -15.88
C ASP A 17 -92.13 7.92 -15.71
N ARG A 18 -92.72 9.11 -15.97
CA ARG A 18 -93.97 9.32 -16.72
C ARG A 18 -94.56 10.74 -16.57
N ARG A 19 -94.50 11.52 -17.65
CA ARG A 19 -95.63 12.13 -18.40
C ARG A 19 -95.27 13.50 -18.97
N ASN A 20 -94.95 13.50 -20.27
CA ASN A 20 -95.23 14.60 -21.18
C ASN A 20 -96.59 14.32 -21.80
N SER A 21 -97.59 15.15 -21.53
CA SER A 21 -98.79 15.28 -22.34
C SER A 21 -99.46 16.62 -22.03
N GLU A 22 -99.66 17.41 -23.09
CA GLU A 22 -100.68 18.45 -23.22
C GLU A 22 -100.38 19.83 -22.60
N ALA A 23 -99.81 20.71 -23.43
CA ALA A 23 -100.15 22.12 -23.40
C ALA A 23 -101.05 22.41 -24.60
N GLY A 24 -102.33 22.67 -24.34
CA GLY A 24 -103.35 23.04 -25.32
C GLY A 24 -104.38 23.98 -24.69
N GLU A 25 -104.28 25.25 -25.08
CA GLU A 25 -105.33 26.28 -25.10
C GLU A 25 -105.96 26.80 -23.78
N ARG A 26 -105.81 28.12 -23.59
CA ARG A 26 -106.84 29.18 -23.44
C ARG A 26 -106.38 30.22 -22.44
N GLU A 27 -105.82 31.31 -22.96
CA GLU A 27 -106.48 32.61 -23.12
C GLU A 27 -106.48 33.46 -21.85
N ALA A 28 -105.71 34.54 -21.87
CA ALA A 28 -106.23 35.88 -21.56
C ALA A 28 -105.15 36.89 -21.90
N GLY A 29 -105.45 37.74 -22.89
CA GLY A 29 -104.63 38.89 -23.20
C GLY A 29 -104.70 39.93 -22.09
N THR A 30 -103.53 40.42 -21.70
CA THR A 30 -103.38 41.84 -21.36
C THR A 30 -101.98 42.26 -21.81
N ARG A 31 -101.92 42.84 -23.01
CA ARG A 31 -100.80 43.70 -23.37
C ARG A 31 -100.84 44.91 -22.43
N GLN A 32 -99.64 45.42 -22.14
CA GLN A 32 -99.32 46.68 -21.46
C GLN A 32 -99.20 46.61 -19.93
N ALA A 33 -98.03 46.16 -19.47
CA ALA A 33 -97.10 47.02 -18.72
C ALA A 33 -95.76 46.30 -18.60
N ALA A 34 -94.98 46.28 -19.69
CA ALA A 34 -93.54 46.01 -19.59
C ALA A 34 -92.89 47.19 -18.87
N ARG A 35 -92.90 47.17 -17.53
CA ARG A 35 -91.85 47.82 -16.76
C ARG A 35 -90.76 46.79 -16.61
N HIS A 36 -89.63 47.10 -17.23
CA HIS A 36 -88.36 46.42 -17.06
C HIS A 36 -88.11 46.26 -15.55
N ASP A 37 -88.12 45.02 -15.05
CA ASP A 37 -87.72 44.71 -13.68
C ASP A 37 -86.24 44.30 -13.74
N PRO A 38 -85.29 45.23 -13.53
CA PRO A 38 -83.86 44.95 -13.62
C PRO A 38 -83.42 43.88 -12.61
N ASP A 39 -84.16 43.69 -11.52
CA ASP A 39 -83.80 42.79 -10.42
C ASP A 39 -83.96 41.30 -10.80
N ARG A 40 -84.83 40.99 -11.77
CA ARG A 40 -85.07 39.62 -12.25
C ARG A 40 -84.09 39.18 -13.34
N VAL A 41 -83.65 40.12 -14.19
CA VAL A 41 -82.60 39.88 -15.20
C VAL A 41 -81.26 39.68 -14.49
N GLN A 42 -80.97 40.52 -13.50
CA GLN A 42 -79.75 40.43 -12.71
C GLN A 42 -79.66 39.12 -11.89
N ARG A 43 -80.77 38.61 -11.34
CA ARG A 43 -80.80 37.27 -10.72
C ARG A 43 -80.56 36.12 -11.71
N GLY A 44 -81.02 36.25 -12.95
CA GLY A 44 -80.80 35.25 -13.99
C GLY A 44 -79.34 35.18 -14.43
N GLU A 45 -78.71 36.34 -14.59
CA GLU A 45 -77.29 36.47 -14.92
C GLU A 45 -76.39 35.91 -13.80
N ILE A 46 -76.68 36.24 -12.54
CA ILE A 46 -75.96 35.70 -11.38
C ILE A 46 -76.08 34.18 -11.30
N ALA A 47 -77.27 33.61 -11.57
CA ALA A 47 -77.46 32.16 -11.55
C ALA A 47 -76.68 31.45 -12.67
N GLU A 48 -76.63 32.03 -13.86
CA GLU A 48 -75.85 31.49 -14.98
C GLU A 48 -74.34 31.57 -14.73
N GLU A 49 -73.88 32.64 -14.08
CA GLU A 49 -72.48 32.83 -13.71
C GLU A 49 -72.05 31.85 -12.61
N MET A 50 -72.89 31.64 -11.59
CA MET A 50 -72.67 30.60 -10.57
C MET A 50 -72.65 29.18 -11.17
N GLU A 51 -73.47 28.92 -12.19
CA GLU A 51 -73.48 27.64 -12.90
C GLU A 51 -72.20 27.44 -13.74
N LYS A 52 -71.69 28.51 -14.36
CA LYS A 52 -70.39 28.51 -15.06
C LYS A 52 -69.23 28.27 -14.09
N GLU A 53 -69.19 28.94 -12.94
CA GLU A 53 -68.18 28.71 -11.91
C GLU A 53 -68.24 27.27 -11.36
N ARG A 54 -69.45 26.74 -11.15
CA ARG A 54 -69.63 25.34 -10.73
C ARG A 54 -69.05 24.36 -11.75
N ARG A 55 -69.28 24.58 -13.04
CA ARG A 55 -68.73 23.74 -14.12
C ARG A 55 -67.20 23.86 -14.22
N LEU A 56 -66.67 25.07 -14.04
CA LEU A 56 -65.22 25.31 -14.04
C LEU A 56 -64.54 24.59 -12.86
N PHE A 57 -65.14 24.65 -11.68
CA PHE A 57 -64.65 23.94 -10.49
C PHE A 57 -64.68 22.41 -10.68
N GLN A 58 -65.76 21.88 -11.27
CA GLN A 58 -65.87 20.47 -11.60
C GLN A 58 -64.78 20.03 -12.59
N LEU A 59 -64.52 20.83 -13.63
CA LEU A 59 -63.46 20.57 -14.61
C LEU A 59 -62.08 20.54 -13.94
N GLN A 60 -61.74 21.55 -13.14
CA GLN A 60 -60.46 21.61 -12.43
C GLN A 60 -60.28 20.43 -11.46
N THR A 61 -61.36 20.01 -10.79
CA THR A 61 -61.33 18.83 -9.91
C THR A 61 -61.07 17.55 -10.69
N CYS A 62 -61.69 17.38 -11.86
CA CYS A 62 -61.43 16.24 -12.74
C CYS A 62 -59.98 16.22 -13.25
N GLU A 63 -59.44 17.34 -13.71
CA GLU A 63 -58.06 17.45 -14.17
C GLU A 63 -57.06 17.14 -13.04
N TYR A 64 -57.32 17.63 -11.82
CA TYR A 64 -56.52 17.32 -10.65
C TYR A 64 -56.53 15.81 -10.33
N LEU A 65 -57.70 15.18 -10.31
CA LEU A 65 -57.83 13.74 -10.04
C LEU A 65 -57.12 12.87 -11.11
N LEU A 66 -57.14 13.30 -12.37
CA LEU A 66 -56.39 12.64 -13.45
C LEU A 66 -54.88 12.73 -13.23
N LYS A 67 -54.35 13.92 -12.88
CA LYS A 67 -52.93 14.10 -12.53
C LYS A 67 -52.50 13.25 -11.34
N VAL A 68 -53.34 13.15 -10.30
CA VAL A 68 -53.07 12.29 -9.14
C VAL A 68 -52.97 10.81 -9.56
N ASN A 69 -53.81 10.36 -10.50
CA ASN A 69 -53.74 9.00 -11.02
C ASN A 69 -52.48 8.76 -11.87
N GLU A 70 -52.06 9.70 -12.70
CA GLU A 70 -50.79 9.58 -13.44
C GLU A 70 -49.58 9.45 -12.51
N ILE A 71 -49.53 10.23 -11.43
CA ILE A 71 -48.46 10.14 -10.42
C ILE A 71 -48.45 8.77 -9.74
N LYS A 72 -49.63 8.22 -9.42
CA LYS A 72 -49.74 6.87 -8.84
C LYS A 72 -49.23 5.77 -9.78
N VAL A 73 -49.50 5.89 -11.08
CA VAL A 73 -49.01 4.94 -12.09
C VAL A 73 -47.48 5.00 -12.19
N LYS A 74 -46.87 6.19 -12.14
CA LYS A 74 -45.41 6.36 -12.12
C LYS A 74 -44.74 5.67 -10.91
N GLY A 75 -45.44 5.55 -9.78
CA GLY A 75 -44.95 4.79 -8.62
C GLY A 75 -44.76 3.29 -8.91
N VAL A 76 -45.59 2.72 -9.79
CA VAL A 76 -45.46 1.32 -10.24
C VAL A 76 -44.23 1.14 -11.13
N ASP A 77 -43.98 2.09 -12.03
CA ASP A 77 -42.80 2.07 -12.90
C ASP A 77 -41.49 2.16 -12.11
N PHE A 78 -41.47 2.97 -11.05
CA PHE A 78 -40.33 3.06 -10.13
C PHE A 78 -40.03 1.70 -9.47
N LEU A 79 -41.05 1.05 -8.91
CA LEU A 79 -40.89 -0.28 -8.29
C LEU A 79 -40.43 -1.32 -9.31
N GLN A 80 -40.95 -1.27 -10.53
CA GLN A 80 -40.54 -2.19 -11.60
C GLN A 80 -39.06 -2.01 -11.99
N ASN A 81 -38.56 -0.78 -11.99
CA ASN A 81 -37.15 -0.50 -12.25
C ASN A 81 -36.26 -0.91 -11.08
N LEU A 82 -36.71 -0.73 -9.84
CA LEU A 82 -36.01 -1.19 -8.65
C LEU A 82 -35.87 -2.72 -8.64
N ILE A 83 -36.92 -3.45 -9.03
CA ILE A 83 -36.88 -4.91 -9.18
C ILE A 83 -35.84 -5.33 -10.24
N LYS A 84 -35.82 -4.65 -11.41
CA LYS A 84 -34.83 -4.92 -12.47
C LYS A 84 -33.40 -4.70 -11.98
N TYR A 85 -33.17 -3.64 -11.22
CA TYR A 85 -31.87 -3.36 -10.61
C TYR A 85 -31.41 -4.48 -9.69
N PHE A 86 -32.27 -4.93 -8.76
CA PHE A 86 -31.93 -6.03 -7.86
C PHE A 86 -31.70 -7.35 -8.61
N HIS A 87 -32.47 -7.62 -9.66
CA HIS A 87 -32.22 -8.80 -10.50
C HIS A 87 -30.86 -8.74 -11.21
N ALA A 88 -30.47 -7.58 -11.74
CA ALA A 88 -29.16 -7.39 -12.34
C ALA A 88 -28.02 -7.57 -11.33
N GLN A 89 -28.18 -7.03 -10.10
CA GLN A 89 -27.23 -7.24 -9.01
C GLN A 89 -27.10 -8.72 -8.64
N CYS A 90 -28.21 -9.43 -8.44
CA CYS A 90 -28.19 -10.85 -8.11
C CYS A 90 -27.44 -11.66 -9.19
N ASN A 91 -27.71 -11.40 -10.47
CA ASN A 91 -27.02 -12.07 -11.56
C ASN A 91 -25.52 -11.76 -11.57
N PHE A 92 -25.13 -10.50 -11.36
CA PHE A 92 -23.72 -10.10 -11.27
C PHE A 92 -22.98 -10.85 -10.16
N PHE A 93 -23.55 -10.92 -8.96
CA PHE A 93 -22.94 -11.67 -7.85
C PHE A 93 -22.88 -13.17 -8.13
N GLN A 94 -23.90 -13.73 -8.77
CA GLN A 94 -23.95 -15.16 -9.08
C GLN A 94 -22.90 -15.56 -10.14
N ASP A 95 -22.69 -14.72 -11.15
CA ASP A 95 -21.65 -14.95 -12.15
C ASP A 95 -20.25 -14.67 -11.60
N GLY A 96 -20.10 -13.66 -10.73
CA GLY A 96 -18.88 -13.41 -9.98
C GLY A 96 -18.49 -14.61 -9.10
N LEU A 97 -19.45 -15.22 -8.40
CA LEU A 97 -19.23 -16.41 -7.58
C LEU A 97 -18.74 -17.59 -8.43
N LYS A 98 -19.39 -17.88 -9.56
CA LYS A 98 -18.95 -18.94 -10.50
C LYS A 98 -17.53 -18.71 -11.00
N ALA A 99 -17.17 -17.46 -11.31
CA ALA A 99 -15.81 -17.12 -11.74
C ALA A 99 -14.78 -17.41 -10.65
N VAL A 100 -15.08 -17.05 -9.40
CA VAL A 100 -14.21 -17.35 -8.24
C VAL A 100 -14.13 -18.85 -7.99
N GLU A 101 -15.24 -19.58 -8.09
CA GLU A 101 -15.26 -21.04 -7.96
C GLU A 101 -14.38 -21.73 -9.01
N SER A 102 -14.32 -21.19 -10.23
CA SER A 102 -13.43 -21.72 -11.28
C SER A 102 -11.94 -21.52 -10.98
N LEU A 103 -11.59 -20.52 -10.17
CA LEU A 103 -10.21 -20.23 -9.76
C LEU A 103 -9.74 -21.10 -8.60
N LYS A 104 -10.67 -21.62 -7.79
CA LYS A 104 -10.37 -22.42 -6.59
C LYS A 104 -9.39 -23.58 -6.84
N PRO A 105 -9.53 -24.42 -7.89
CA PRO A 105 -8.59 -25.52 -8.14
C PRO A 105 -7.18 -25.04 -8.46
N SER A 106 -7.05 -23.86 -9.09
CA SER A 106 -5.74 -23.28 -9.42
C SER A 106 -5.01 -22.82 -8.16
N VAL A 107 -5.76 -22.23 -7.21
CA VAL A 107 -5.22 -21.80 -5.90
C VAL A 107 -4.80 -23.02 -5.07
N GLU A 108 -5.62 -24.07 -5.05
CA GLU A 108 -5.30 -25.33 -4.36
C GLU A 108 -4.04 -25.98 -4.94
N LYS A 109 -3.94 -26.05 -6.27
CA LYS A 109 -2.74 -26.54 -6.95
C LYS A 109 -1.50 -25.71 -6.62
N LEU A 110 -1.59 -24.38 -6.69
CA LEU A 110 -0.47 -23.49 -6.37
C LEU A 110 -0.01 -23.68 -4.91
N THR A 111 -0.95 -23.88 -4.00
CA THR A 111 -0.66 -24.17 -2.59
C THR A 111 0.09 -25.49 -2.43
N ALA A 112 -0.33 -26.54 -3.15
CA ALA A 112 0.36 -27.83 -3.17
C ALA A 112 1.77 -27.73 -3.76
N ASP A 113 1.93 -27.02 -4.87
CA ASP A 113 3.23 -26.80 -5.53
C ASP A 113 4.20 -26.06 -4.59
N LEU A 114 3.74 -24.99 -3.93
CA LEU A 114 4.52 -24.26 -2.93
C LEU A 114 4.95 -25.15 -1.74
N SER A 115 4.05 -26.02 -1.26
CA SER A 115 4.39 -26.94 -0.16
C SER A 115 5.48 -27.93 -0.56
N THR A 116 5.46 -28.40 -1.82
CA THR A 116 6.45 -29.33 -2.36
C THR A 116 7.82 -28.67 -2.49
N ILE A 117 7.86 -27.44 -3.01
CA ILE A 117 9.10 -26.64 -3.11
C ILE A 117 9.70 -26.42 -1.72
N LYS A 118 8.88 -26.04 -0.73
CA LYS A 118 9.32 -25.83 0.65
C LYS A 118 9.94 -27.10 1.25
N GLN A 119 9.29 -28.25 1.06
CA GLN A 119 9.83 -29.53 1.55
C GLN A 119 11.15 -29.90 0.89
N ALA A 120 11.28 -29.70 -0.43
CA ALA A 120 12.53 -29.94 -1.14
C ALA A 120 13.67 -29.05 -0.61
N GLN A 121 13.40 -27.75 -0.45
CA GLN A 121 14.36 -26.78 0.09
C GLN A 121 14.76 -27.12 1.54
N ASP A 122 13.82 -27.53 2.38
CA ASP A 122 14.10 -27.99 3.75
C ASP A 122 14.98 -29.25 3.76
N GLY A 123 14.76 -30.17 2.82
CA GLY A 123 15.59 -31.35 2.62
C GLY A 123 17.03 -30.99 2.24
N GLU A 124 17.21 -30.14 1.23
CA GLU A 124 18.53 -29.64 0.80
C GLU A 124 19.25 -28.90 1.94
N ARG A 125 18.53 -28.04 2.68
CA ARG A 125 19.07 -27.31 3.83
C ARG A 125 19.60 -28.26 4.90
N LYS A 126 18.87 -29.33 5.22
CA LYS A 126 19.32 -30.36 6.18
C LYS A 126 20.59 -31.07 5.69
N GLN A 127 20.62 -31.47 4.42
CA GLN A 127 21.79 -32.13 3.82
C GLN A 127 23.03 -31.21 3.85
N LEU A 128 22.88 -29.94 3.47
CA LEU A 128 23.96 -28.96 3.50
C LEU A 128 24.43 -28.67 4.93
N THR A 129 23.50 -28.61 5.89
CA THR A 129 23.83 -28.44 7.32
C THR A 129 24.64 -29.61 7.85
N GLN A 130 24.24 -30.84 7.53
CA GLN A 130 24.97 -32.05 7.91
C GLN A 130 26.36 -32.10 7.27
N LEU A 131 26.46 -31.80 5.97
CA LEU A 131 27.74 -31.74 5.26
C LEU A 131 28.67 -30.68 5.84
N ARG A 132 28.14 -29.49 6.16
CA ARG A 132 28.87 -28.41 6.84
C ARG A 132 29.45 -28.90 8.17
N ASP A 133 28.66 -29.59 8.98
CA ASP A 133 29.10 -30.05 10.30
C ASP A 133 30.19 -31.13 10.20
N VAL A 134 30.06 -32.04 9.24
CA VAL A 134 31.11 -33.03 8.91
C VAL A 134 32.40 -32.33 8.48
N LEU A 135 32.33 -31.40 7.52
CA LEU A 135 33.51 -30.66 7.04
C LEU A 135 34.16 -29.83 8.14
N LYS A 136 33.36 -29.20 9.01
CA LYS A 136 33.85 -28.44 10.16
C LYS A 136 34.59 -29.34 11.15
N ALA A 137 34.07 -30.53 11.42
CA ALA A 137 34.74 -31.52 12.27
C ALA A 137 36.07 -32.00 11.66
N SER A 138 36.09 -32.33 10.36
CA SER A 138 37.31 -32.76 9.66
C SER A 138 38.40 -31.68 9.63
N LEU A 139 38.03 -30.41 9.37
CA LEU A 139 39.00 -29.30 9.38
C LEU A 139 39.54 -29.01 10.79
N GLN A 140 38.74 -29.22 11.84
CA GLN A 140 39.20 -29.10 13.22
C GLN A 140 40.18 -30.22 13.61
N SER A 141 40.01 -31.43 13.09
CA SER A 141 40.98 -32.52 13.29
C SER A 141 42.30 -32.28 12.54
N GLU A 142 42.25 -31.79 11.30
CA GLU A 142 43.46 -31.47 10.51
C GLU A 142 44.25 -30.30 11.11
N GLN A 143 43.58 -29.26 11.63
CA GLN A 143 44.27 -28.17 12.34
C GLN A 143 44.99 -28.63 13.62
N LYS A 144 44.57 -29.75 14.23
CA LYS A 144 45.25 -30.36 15.38
C LYS A 144 46.52 -31.11 14.96
N GLU A 145 46.55 -31.69 13.75
CA GLU A 145 47.73 -32.35 13.18
C GLU A 145 48.74 -31.36 12.60
N VAL A 146 48.31 -30.30 11.90
CA VAL A 146 49.19 -29.28 11.31
C VAL A 146 49.89 -28.44 12.39
N ARG A 147 49.30 -28.25 13.58
CA ARG A 147 50.00 -27.58 14.70
C ARG A 147 51.21 -28.35 15.23
N ARG A 148 51.37 -29.64 14.88
CA ARG A 148 52.54 -30.44 15.22
C ARG A 148 53.62 -30.47 14.13
N ALA A 149 53.35 -29.94 12.93
CA ALA A 149 54.30 -29.88 11.81
C ALA A 149 54.32 -28.46 11.22
N GLU A 150 55.30 -27.65 11.66
CA GLU A 150 55.80 -26.40 11.06
C GLU A 150 54.84 -25.54 10.20
N GLY A 151 54.34 -24.47 10.83
CA GLY A 151 54.57 -23.10 10.36
C GLY A 151 54.22 -22.69 8.92
N THR A 152 53.09 -23.14 8.33
CA THR A 152 52.61 -22.53 7.07
C THR A 152 51.45 -21.58 7.33
N SER A 153 51.76 -20.29 7.56
CA SER A 153 50.72 -19.25 7.67
C SER A 153 49.99 -19.10 6.33
N VAL A 154 48.65 -19.21 6.35
CA VAL A 154 47.81 -18.78 5.23
C VAL A 154 47.93 -17.26 5.14
N LEU A 155 48.80 -16.78 4.25
CA LEU A 155 49.09 -15.36 4.06
C LEU A 155 47.79 -14.62 3.69
N LYS A 156 47.25 -13.82 4.62
CA LYS A 156 46.22 -12.81 4.33
C LYS A 156 46.83 -11.73 3.44
N GLY A 157 46.08 -11.30 2.42
CA GLY A 157 46.50 -10.20 1.55
C GLY A 157 46.65 -8.90 2.34
N ASN A 158 47.58 -8.04 1.93
CA ASN A 158 47.72 -6.73 2.56
C ASN A 158 46.54 -5.83 2.14
N LYS A 159 45.75 -5.38 3.11
CA LYS A 159 44.52 -4.59 2.92
C LYS A 159 44.74 -3.25 2.20
N ALA A 160 45.95 -2.70 2.24
CA ALA A 160 46.28 -1.42 1.60
C ALA A 160 46.20 -1.46 0.06
N HIS A 161 46.22 -2.65 -0.56
CA HIS A 161 46.20 -2.80 -2.01
C HIS A 161 44.79 -2.89 -2.62
N GLY A 162 43.73 -2.87 -1.80
CA GLY A 162 42.34 -2.96 -2.29
C GLY A 162 41.96 -4.34 -2.85
N THR A 163 40.80 -4.41 -3.51
CA THR A 163 40.17 -5.66 -4.01
C THR A 163 40.00 -5.70 -5.53
N GLU A 164 40.39 -4.63 -6.22
CA GLU A 164 40.37 -4.53 -7.68
C GLU A 164 41.71 -4.09 -8.23
N ARG A 165 42.08 -4.61 -9.41
CA ARG A 165 43.30 -4.19 -10.10
C ARG A 165 43.20 -4.46 -11.59
N ILE A 166 43.66 -3.50 -12.41
CA ILE A 166 43.91 -3.70 -13.84
C ILE A 166 45.39 -3.46 -14.07
N GLY A 167 46.04 -4.36 -14.79
CA GLY A 167 47.45 -4.19 -15.12
C GLY A 167 47.95 -5.29 -16.02
N THR A 168 49.27 -5.38 -16.15
CA THR A 168 49.87 -6.35 -17.08
C THR A 168 50.57 -7.47 -16.34
N LEU A 169 50.34 -8.71 -16.78
CA LEU A 169 51.00 -9.92 -16.29
C LEU A 169 51.54 -10.75 -17.46
N TYR A 170 52.67 -11.39 -17.27
CA TYR A 170 53.19 -12.37 -18.21
C TYR A 170 52.62 -13.76 -17.86
N LYS A 171 51.78 -14.33 -18.72
CA LYS A 171 51.26 -15.70 -18.54
C LYS A 171 52.13 -16.69 -19.32
N LYS A 172 52.53 -17.79 -18.69
CA LYS A 172 53.21 -18.90 -19.37
C LYS A 172 52.25 -19.65 -20.30
N SER A 173 52.68 -19.93 -21.54
CA SER A 173 51.90 -20.70 -22.50
C SER A 173 51.92 -22.21 -22.21
N GLU A 174 50.81 -22.89 -22.47
CA GLU A 174 50.62 -24.34 -22.25
C GLU A 174 51.09 -25.23 -23.42
N GLY A 175 51.63 -24.65 -24.50
CA GLY A 175 52.09 -25.41 -25.66
C GLY A 175 53.46 -26.08 -25.48
N LEU A 176 53.86 -26.92 -26.45
CA LEU A 176 55.15 -27.62 -26.53
C LEU A 176 56.38 -26.71 -26.28
N ARG A 177 56.27 -25.42 -26.61
CA ARG A 177 57.24 -24.39 -26.21
C ARG A 177 56.60 -23.52 -25.13
N LYS A 178 57.14 -23.58 -23.91
CA LYS A 178 56.72 -22.76 -22.77
C LYS A 178 57.29 -21.35 -22.92
N VAL A 179 56.48 -20.40 -23.34
CA VAL A 179 56.88 -19.00 -23.57
C VAL A 179 55.99 -18.07 -22.74
N TRP A 180 56.60 -17.04 -22.15
CA TRP A 180 55.89 -15.98 -21.44
C TRP A 180 55.19 -15.03 -22.42
N GLN A 181 53.91 -14.75 -22.19
CA GLN A 181 53.11 -13.85 -23.02
C GLN A 181 52.51 -12.74 -22.18
N LYS A 182 52.76 -11.48 -22.56
CA LYS A 182 52.23 -10.29 -21.90
C LYS A 182 50.70 -10.22 -22.06
N ARG A 183 49.93 -10.05 -20.97
CA ARG A 183 48.46 -10.02 -20.92
C ARG A 183 47.97 -8.88 -20.03
N LYS A 184 47.02 -8.07 -20.49
CA LYS A 184 46.34 -7.07 -19.64
C LYS A 184 45.25 -7.78 -18.83
N CYS A 185 45.55 -8.12 -17.58
CA CYS A 185 44.65 -8.82 -16.68
C CYS A 185 43.83 -7.82 -15.84
N SER A 186 42.65 -8.25 -15.39
CA SER A 186 41.77 -7.44 -14.52
C SER A 186 41.17 -8.29 -13.41
N VAL A 187 41.27 -7.84 -12.17
CA VAL A 187 40.57 -8.36 -11.00
C VAL A 187 39.46 -7.39 -10.64
N LYS A 188 38.21 -7.85 -10.69
CA LYS A 188 37.01 -7.09 -10.30
C LYS A 188 35.92 -8.02 -9.80
N ASN A 189 35.16 -7.59 -8.79
CA ASN A 189 34.01 -8.33 -8.26
C ASN A 189 34.28 -9.82 -7.97
N GLY A 190 35.45 -10.17 -7.42
CA GLY A 190 35.80 -11.57 -7.14
C GLY A 190 36.16 -12.41 -8.37
N PHE A 191 36.35 -11.80 -9.55
CA PHE A 191 36.78 -12.49 -10.77
C PHE A 191 38.10 -11.96 -11.31
N LEU A 192 38.99 -12.87 -11.73
CA LEU A 192 40.16 -12.55 -12.55
C LEU A 192 39.86 -12.81 -14.03
N THR A 193 40.03 -11.79 -14.87
CA THR A 193 39.83 -11.86 -16.32
C THR A 193 41.18 -11.83 -17.04
N ILE A 194 41.43 -12.83 -17.90
CA ILE A 194 42.68 -13.03 -18.65
C ILE A 194 42.37 -13.08 -20.16
N PRO A 195 42.66 -12.02 -20.93
CA PRO A 195 42.41 -11.98 -22.37
C PRO A 195 43.31 -12.92 -23.19
N HIS A 196 42.76 -13.55 -24.24
CA HIS A 196 43.50 -14.46 -25.12
C HIS A 196 44.29 -13.78 -26.25
N GLY A 197 44.19 -12.46 -26.42
CA GLY A 197 45.02 -11.65 -27.33
C GLY A 197 45.84 -10.56 -26.61
N THR A 198 47.04 -10.26 -27.12
CA THR A 198 47.69 -8.98 -26.90
C THR A 198 46.97 -7.97 -27.79
N PHE A 199 46.19 -7.06 -27.22
CA PHE A 199 45.88 -5.82 -27.93
C PHE A 199 47.21 -5.08 -28.09
N LEU A 200 47.74 -5.04 -29.31
CA LEU A 200 48.75 -4.05 -29.66
C LEU A 200 48.03 -2.70 -29.54
N HIS A 201 48.48 -1.88 -28.60
CA HIS A 201 48.15 -0.47 -28.60
C HIS A 201 48.59 0.09 -29.97
N GLU A 202 47.64 0.53 -30.78
CA GLU A 202 47.93 1.53 -31.82
C GLU A 202 48.16 2.84 -31.06
N GLU A 203 49.41 3.10 -30.69
CA GLU A 203 49.85 4.47 -30.48
C GLU A 203 49.87 5.16 -31.84
N SER A 204 49.07 6.20 -31.96
CA SER A 204 49.02 7.09 -33.11
C SER A 204 50.40 7.70 -33.38
N SER A 205 51.02 7.30 -34.49
CA SER A 205 51.85 8.23 -35.26
C SER A 205 51.50 8.12 -36.75
N GLU A 206 50.98 9.22 -37.29
CA GLU A 206 50.69 9.40 -38.70
C GLU A 206 51.98 9.54 -39.50
N GLN A 207 52.74 8.47 -39.72
CA GLN A 207 53.89 8.56 -40.64
C GLN A 207 54.41 7.18 -41.10
N SER A 208 53.56 6.34 -41.70
CA SER A 208 54.04 5.33 -42.68
C SER A 208 52.91 4.69 -43.49
N LYS A 209 52.18 5.49 -44.26
CA LYS A 209 51.22 5.00 -45.28
C LYS A 209 51.85 4.91 -46.67
N GLN A 210 53.07 4.39 -46.84
CA GLN A 210 53.59 4.28 -48.22
C GLN A 210 54.64 3.18 -48.44
N GLN A 211 54.59 2.01 -47.79
CA GLN A 211 55.33 0.84 -48.29
C GLN A 211 54.93 -0.44 -47.55
N LYS A 212 53.99 -1.20 -48.11
CA LYS A 212 53.89 -2.69 -47.99
C LYS A 212 52.60 -3.22 -48.64
N ARG A 213 52.23 -2.66 -49.80
CA ARG A 213 51.34 -3.28 -50.77
C ARG A 213 52.18 -4.21 -51.65
N ASN A 214 52.67 -5.34 -51.08
CA ASN A 214 53.17 -6.54 -51.79
C ASN A 214 53.88 -7.53 -50.84
N ARG A 215 53.16 -8.06 -49.84
CA ARG A 215 53.42 -9.40 -49.26
C ARG A 215 52.08 -10.08 -48.93
N ARG A 216 51.12 -9.98 -49.86
CA ARG A 216 49.81 -10.64 -49.80
C ARG A 216 49.90 -11.96 -50.57
N ARG A 217 50.30 -13.04 -49.89
CA ARG A 217 49.85 -14.42 -50.18
C ARG A 217 50.35 -15.46 -49.16
N ARG A 218 51.44 -15.18 -48.42
CA ARG A 218 51.82 -15.96 -47.21
C ARG A 218 51.20 -15.49 -45.89
N ARG A 219 50.52 -14.33 -45.87
CA ARG A 219 49.88 -13.73 -44.68
C ARG A 219 48.45 -14.22 -44.41
N SER A 220 47.83 -14.98 -45.32
CA SER A 220 46.43 -15.43 -45.19
C SER A 220 46.24 -16.51 -44.12
N MET A 221 47.17 -17.47 -44.04
CA MET A 221 47.09 -18.56 -43.05
C MET A 221 47.47 -18.07 -41.63
N ARG A 222 48.49 -17.21 -41.51
CA ARG A 222 48.82 -16.53 -40.23
C ARG A 222 47.71 -15.58 -39.76
N ARG A 223 47.08 -14.82 -40.67
CA ARG A 223 45.92 -13.97 -40.32
C ARG A 223 44.72 -14.78 -39.85
N ARG A 224 44.39 -15.91 -40.51
CA ARG A 224 43.33 -16.82 -40.05
C ARG A 224 43.63 -17.45 -38.68
N MET A 225 44.89 -17.80 -38.39
CA MET A 225 45.31 -18.30 -37.07
C MET A 225 45.28 -17.22 -35.98
N THR A 226 45.70 -15.99 -36.26
CA THR A 226 45.63 -14.87 -35.30
C THR A 226 44.19 -14.42 -35.06
N GLN A 227 43.33 -14.46 -36.07
CA GLN A 227 41.92 -14.08 -35.98
C GLN A 227 41.07 -15.13 -35.25
N ARG A 228 41.38 -16.43 -35.38
CA ARG A 228 40.79 -17.49 -34.53
C ARG A 228 41.17 -17.37 -33.05
N ARG A 229 42.37 -16.86 -32.72
CA ARG A 229 42.79 -16.62 -31.32
C ARG A 229 42.16 -15.36 -30.71
N ALA A 230 41.86 -14.35 -31.53
CA ALA A 230 41.24 -13.10 -31.09
C ALA A 230 39.75 -13.27 -30.69
N ASN A 231 39.04 -14.24 -31.28
CA ASN A 231 37.63 -14.51 -30.97
C ASN A 231 37.41 -15.48 -29.80
N ARG A 232 38.45 -15.92 -29.08
CA ARG A 232 38.26 -16.75 -27.88
C ARG A 232 37.90 -15.83 -26.70
N PRO A 233 36.75 -16.02 -26.04
CA PRO A 233 36.34 -15.18 -24.91
C PRO A 233 37.42 -15.21 -23.81
N PRO A 234 37.74 -14.08 -23.18
CA PRO A 234 38.76 -14.02 -22.13
C PRO A 234 38.45 -15.05 -21.03
N ALA A 235 39.47 -15.71 -20.51
CA ALA A 235 39.28 -16.63 -19.39
C ALA A 235 38.86 -15.81 -18.16
N LYS A 236 37.66 -16.08 -17.63
CA LYS A 236 37.12 -15.44 -16.43
C LYS A 236 37.12 -16.47 -15.32
N LEU A 237 37.97 -16.27 -14.32
CA LEU A 237 38.17 -17.21 -13.20
C LEU A 237 37.49 -16.65 -11.96
N ASN A 238 36.65 -17.46 -11.31
CA ASN A 238 36.06 -17.12 -10.02
C ASN A 238 37.12 -17.30 -8.91
N LEU A 239 37.47 -16.23 -8.22
CA LEU A 239 38.52 -16.26 -7.20
C LEU A 239 38.10 -17.07 -5.96
N LEU A 240 36.80 -17.25 -5.71
CA LEU A 240 36.29 -18.11 -4.63
C LEU A 240 36.78 -19.55 -4.76
N THR A 241 36.88 -20.04 -6.00
CA THR A 241 37.30 -21.40 -6.33
C THR A 241 38.79 -21.49 -6.69
N CYS A 242 39.55 -20.40 -6.53
CA CYS A 242 40.97 -20.36 -6.88
C CYS A 242 41.87 -20.20 -5.65
N GLN A 243 43.11 -20.68 -5.75
CA GLN A 243 44.17 -20.51 -4.75
C GLN A 243 45.38 -19.85 -5.39
N VAL A 244 45.95 -18.84 -4.73
CA VAL A 244 47.16 -18.13 -5.19
C VAL A 244 48.34 -18.58 -4.34
N LYS A 245 49.46 -18.95 -4.97
CA LYS A 245 50.72 -19.29 -4.30
C LYS A 245 51.87 -18.54 -4.95
N ARG A 246 52.72 -17.89 -4.15
CA ARG A 246 53.97 -17.29 -4.66
C ARG A 246 54.99 -18.38 -4.93
N SER A 247 55.79 -18.21 -5.98
CA SER A 247 56.93 -19.09 -6.22
C SER A 247 58.01 -18.81 -5.16
N PRO A 248 58.56 -19.84 -4.48
CA PRO A 248 59.65 -19.66 -3.53
C PRO A 248 60.99 -19.32 -4.23
N ASP A 249 61.16 -19.81 -5.46
CA ASP A 249 62.43 -19.68 -6.20
C ASP A 249 62.48 -18.42 -7.07
N GLU A 250 61.33 -17.97 -7.60
CA GLU A 250 61.22 -16.79 -8.47
C GLU A 250 60.38 -15.69 -7.81
N LYS A 251 61.03 -14.70 -7.19
CA LYS A 251 60.35 -13.62 -6.43
C LYS A 251 59.34 -12.78 -7.23
N LYS A 252 59.46 -12.76 -8.56
CA LYS A 252 58.55 -12.04 -9.48
C LYS A 252 57.40 -12.91 -10.01
N SER A 253 57.31 -14.18 -9.61
CA SER A 253 56.40 -15.16 -10.20
C SER A 253 55.41 -15.71 -9.16
N PHE A 254 54.19 -16.02 -9.60
CA PHE A 254 53.16 -16.65 -8.77
C PHE A 254 52.28 -17.57 -9.61
N ASP A 255 51.71 -18.57 -8.94
CA ASP A 255 50.80 -19.55 -9.53
C ASP A 255 49.39 -19.36 -9.00
N LEU A 256 48.42 -19.46 -9.90
CA LEU A 256 46.99 -19.46 -9.60
C LEU A 256 46.41 -20.82 -9.95
N PHE A 257 45.99 -21.56 -8.94
CA PHE A 257 45.34 -22.86 -9.05
C PHE A 257 43.83 -22.63 -9.13
N SER A 258 43.21 -23.09 -10.22
CA SER A 258 41.76 -23.15 -10.40
C SER A 258 41.30 -24.62 -10.39
N HIS A 259 39.99 -24.88 -10.43
CA HIS A 259 39.44 -26.23 -10.27
C HIS A 259 39.96 -27.26 -11.29
N ASP A 260 40.36 -26.84 -12.50
CA ASP A 260 40.82 -27.73 -13.58
C ASP A 260 42.18 -27.34 -14.18
N ARG A 261 42.83 -26.27 -13.69
CA ARG A 261 44.03 -25.72 -14.32
C ARG A 261 44.90 -24.89 -13.39
N THR A 262 46.21 -24.97 -13.60
CA THR A 262 47.21 -24.08 -12.97
C THR A 262 47.72 -23.03 -13.96
N TYR A 263 47.59 -21.75 -13.59
CA TYR A 263 48.08 -20.61 -14.34
C TYR A 263 49.38 -20.10 -13.72
N HIS A 264 50.42 -19.96 -14.53
CA HIS A 264 51.72 -19.45 -14.08
C HIS A 264 51.87 -18.02 -14.58
N PHE A 265 52.10 -17.08 -13.66
CA PHE A 265 52.24 -15.66 -13.92
C PHE A 265 53.58 -15.12 -13.46
N GLN A 266 54.06 -14.11 -14.18
CA GLN A 266 55.23 -13.32 -13.82
C GLN A 266 54.87 -11.83 -13.93
N ALA A 267 55.20 -11.06 -12.90
CA ALA A 267 55.01 -9.61 -12.80
C ALA A 267 56.25 -8.85 -13.32
N GLU A 268 56.16 -7.52 -13.42
CA GLU A 268 57.30 -6.70 -13.89
C GLU A 268 58.44 -6.67 -12.85
N ASP A 269 58.08 -6.58 -11.58
CA ASP A 269 58.99 -6.62 -10.44
C ASP A 269 58.39 -7.34 -9.22
N GLU A 270 59.15 -7.42 -8.14
CA GLU A 270 58.75 -8.10 -6.91
C GLU A 270 57.62 -7.36 -6.17
N ALA A 271 57.62 -6.03 -6.20
CA ALA A 271 56.59 -5.22 -5.57
C ALA A 271 55.25 -5.37 -6.31
N ASP A 272 55.30 -5.39 -7.64
CA ASP A 272 54.16 -5.63 -8.52
C ASP A 272 53.58 -7.03 -8.30
N CYS A 273 54.43 -8.05 -8.18
CA CYS A 273 54.05 -9.42 -7.83
C CYS A 273 53.30 -9.46 -6.48
N GLN A 274 53.84 -8.80 -5.46
CA GLN A 274 53.25 -8.76 -4.13
C GLN A 274 51.89 -8.05 -4.11
N HIS A 275 51.76 -6.97 -4.89
CA HIS A 275 50.51 -6.24 -5.05
C HIS A 275 49.46 -7.11 -5.77
N TRP A 276 49.82 -7.82 -6.85
CA TRP A 276 48.91 -8.73 -7.56
C TRP A 276 48.38 -9.84 -6.66
N VAL A 277 49.27 -10.49 -5.89
CA VAL A 277 48.89 -11.55 -4.96
C VAL A 277 47.97 -11.01 -3.86
N SER A 278 48.28 -9.83 -3.31
CA SER A 278 47.45 -9.18 -2.28
C SER A 278 46.05 -8.86 -2.79
N VAL A 279 45.91 -8.27 -3.98
CA VAL A 279 44.60 -7.96 -4.57
C VAL A 279 43.79 -9.22 -4.85
N LEU A 280 44.42 -10.27 -5.37
CA LEU A 280 43.72 -11.55 -5.63
C LEU A 280 43.21 -12.19 -4.33
N GLN A 281 43.99 -12.14 -3.25
CA GLN A 281 43.59 -12.63 -1.93
C GLN A 281 42.49 -11.77 -1.30
N ASN A 282 42.63 -10.44 -1.35
CA ASN A 282 41.63 -9.50 -0.82
C ASN A 282 40.29 -9.62 -1.56
N SER A 283 40.32 -9.69 -2.89
CA SER A 283 39.11 -9.85 -3.73
C SER A 283 38.40 -11.17 -3.44
N LYS A 284 39.16 -12.25 -3.19
CA LYS A 284 38.62 -13.53 -2.73
C LYS A 284 37.96 -13.42 -1.36
N GLU A 285 38.63 -12.79 -0.39
CA GLU A 285 38.09 -12.61 0.98
C GLU A 285 36.83 -11.73 0.98
N GLU A 286 36.80 -10.67 0.19
CA GLU A 286 35.61 -9.82 0.02
C GLU A 286 34.44 -10.60 -0.60
N ALA A 287 34.70 -11.37 -1.65
CA ALA A 287 33.68 -12.20 -2.28
C ALA A 287 33.15 -13.30 -1.32
N LEU A 288 34.03 -13.90 -0.50
CA LEU A 288 33.64 -14.86 0.54
C LEU A 288 32.76 -14.17 1.60
N ASN A 289 33.19 -13.02 2.11
CA ASN A 289 32.44 -12.27 3.11
C ASN A 289 31.06 -11.84 2.59
N LYS A 290 30.96 -11.41 1.33
CA LYS A 290 29.68 -11.09 0.68
C LYS A 290 28.79 -12.33 0.55
N ALA A 291 29.34 -13.47 0.11
CA ALA A 291 28.58 -14.71 -0.07
C ALA A 291 28.11 -15.37 1.24
N PHE A 292 28.80 -15.13 2.37
CA PHE A 292 28.47 -15.74 3.66
C PHE A 292 27.75 -14.80 4.64
N LYS A 293 27.78 -13.47 4.43
CA LYS A 293 27.06 -12.51 5.28
C LYS A 293 25.66 -12.13 4.77
N GLY A 294 25.36 -12.32 3.48
CA GLY A 294 24.01 -12.11 2.95
C GLY A 294 23.22 -13.41 2.94
N ASP A 295 22.26 -13.54 3.88
CA ASP A 295 20.96 -14.25 3.72
C ASP A 295 20.34 -14.76 5.03
N GLN A 296 20.98 -14.63 6.20
CA GLN A 296 20.35 -15.11 7.45
C GLN A 296 19.44 -14.09 8.15
N ASP A 297 19.36 -12.83 7.67
CA ASP A 297 18.55 -11.79 8.32
C ASP A 297 17.88 -10.79 7.36
N GLU A 298 18.16 -10.80 6.05
CA GLU A 298 17.62 -9.78 5.13
C GLU A 298 16.34 -10.21 4.42
N GLY A 299 16.06 -11.50 4.24
CA GLY A 299 14.91 -11.97 3.45
C GLY A 299 13.53 -11.67 4.07
N GLU A 300 13.35 -11.93 5.37
CA GLU A 300 12.09 -11.67 6.08
C GLU A 300 11.97 -10.19 6.49
N ASN A 301 13.08 -9.58 6.95
CA ASN A 301 13.11 -8.17 7.32
C ASN A 301 12.89 -7.24 6.11
N ASN A 302 13.33 -7.61 4.90
CA ASN A 302 13.09 -6.80 3.70
C ASN A 302 11.62 -6.80 3.27
N ILE A 303 10.90 -7.93 3.37
CA ILE A 303 9.46 -7.96 3.05
C ILE A 303 8.66 -7.09 4.01
N VAL A 304 8.94 -7.18 5.32
CA VAL A 304 8.27 -6.36 6.32
C VAL A 304 8.63 -4.87 6.14
N GLN A 305 9.90 -4.55 5.87
CA GLN A 305 10.31 -3.17 5.59
C GLN A 305 9.68 -2.61 4.30
N GLU A 306 9.57 -3.41 3.25
CA GLU A 306 8.90 -3.03 2.00
C GLU A 306 7.39 -2.81 2.22
N LEU A 307 6.74 -3.68 3.00
CA LEU A 307 5.35 -3.53 3.41
C LEU A 307 5.15 -2.26 4.26
N THR A 308 5.98 -2.03 5.28
CA THR A 308 5.95 -0.83 6.11
C THR A 308 6.09 0.42 5.24
N ARG A 309 7.06 0.45 4.32
CA ARG A 309 7.23 1.58 3.38
C ARG A 309 5.98 1.79 2.52
N ALA A 310 5.38 0.73 1.99
CA ALA A 310 4.16 0.83 1.18
C ALA A 310 2.98 1.39 1.99
N ILE A 311 2.82 0.99 3.25
CA ILE A 311 1.79 1.51 4.16
C ILE A 311 2.07 2.99 4.48
N VAL A 312 3.31 3.37 4.78
CA VAL A 312 3.68 4.78 5.04
C VAL A 312 3.32 5.67 3.84
N GLU A 313 3.60 5.22 2.62
CA GLU A 313 3.23 5.95 1.41
C GLU A 313 1.71 6.03 1.21
N GLU A 314 0.96 5.01 1.61
CA GLU A 314 -0.51 5.05 1.61
C GLU A 314 -1.05 6.06 2.64
N VAL A 315 -0.50 6.05 3.86
CA VAL A 315 -0.83 6.99 4.93
C VAL A 315 -0.56 8.43 4.48
N LYS A 316 0.61 8.72 3.90
CA LYS A 316 0.96 10.06 3.40
C LYS A 316 -0.03 10.57 2.32
N ARG A 317 -0.65 9.67 1.56
CA ARG A 317 -1.66 10.02 0.52
C ARG A 317 -3.08 10.16 1.04
N MET A 318 -3.36 9.84 2.30
CA MET A 318 -4.70 9.99 2.87
C MET A 318 -5.13 11.47 2.93
N SER A 319 -6.45 11.69 2.96
CA SER A 319 -7.02 13.04 2.98
C SER A 319 -6.48 13.86 4.16
N GLY A 320 -5.97 15.06 3.86
CA GLY A 320 -5.40 15.99 4.84
C GLY A 320 -3.97 15.67 5.28
N ASN A 321 -3.41 14.49 4.98
CA ASN A 321 -2.07 14.11 5.42
C ASN A 321 -0.94 14.81 4.65
N SER A 322 -1.25 15.56 3.58
CA SER A 322 -0.30 16.45 2.91
C SER A 322 0.06 17.70 3.73
N CYS A 323 -0.68 17.97 4.82
CA CYS A 323 -0.47 19.12 5.69
C CYS A 323 -0.54 18.71 7.16
N CYS A 324 0.25 19.35 8.02
CA CYS A 324 0.28 19.14 9.46
C CYS A 324 -1.12 19.29 10.06
N CYS A 325 -1.49 18.34 10.92
CA CYS A 325 -2.80 18.30 11.57
C CYS A 325 -3.13 19.62 12.30
N ASP A 326 -2.12 20.30 12.86
CA ASP A 326 -2.33 21.44 13.78
C ASP A 326 -2.05 22.80 13.18
N CYS A 327 -1.02 22.94 12.34
CA CYS A 327 -0.61 24.23 11.78
C CYS A 327 -0.66 24.30 10.25
N GLY A 328 -1.06 23.21 9.58
CA GLY A 328 -1.14 23.17 8.11
C GLY A 328 0.20 23.17 7.37
N ALA A 329 1.35 23.08 8.06
CA ALA A 329 2.67 22.98 7.42
C ALA A 329 2.74 21.78 6.47
N PRO A 330 3.31 21.92 5.26
CA PRO A 330 3.29 20.88 4.24
C PRO A 330 4.12 19.65 4.65
N ASP A 331 3.76 18.50 4.09
CA ASP A 331 4.48 17.23 4.17
C ASP A 331 4.91 16.83 5.60
N PRO A 332 3.97 16.71 6.56
CA PRO A 332 4.28 16.29 7.92
C PRO A 332 4.84 14.85 7.97
N THR A 333 5.94 14.66 8.68
CA THR A 333 6.64 13.35 8.79
C THR A 333 6.66 12.78 10.20
N TRP A 334 5.98 13.40 11.15
CA TRP A 334 5.85 12.90 12.52
C TRP A 334 4.44 12.36 12.75
N LEU A 335 4.33 11.13 13.24
CA LEU A 335 3.09 10.42 13.49
C LEU A 335 2.78 10.43 14.99
N SER A 336 1.55 10.79 15.36
CA SER A 336 0.97 10.43 16.65
C SER A 336 0.33 9.05 16.54
N THR A 337 1.00 8.01 17.02
CA THR A 337 0.63 6.61 16.75
C THR A 337 -0.68 6.21 17.41
N ASN A 338 -0.98 6.76 18.59
CA ASN A 338 -2.25 6.54 19.30
C ASN A 338 -3.44 7.30 18.72
N LEU A 339 -3.22 8.31 17.88
CA LEU A 339 -4.29 9.15 17.31
C LEU A 339 -4.45 8.97 15.80
N GLY A 340 -3.42 8.47 15.11
CA GLY A 340 -3.44 8.26 13.66
C GLY A 340 -3.32 9.54 12.83
N VAL A 341 -2.62 10.56 13.36
CA VAL A 341 -2.43 11.87 12.68
C VAL A 341 -0.98 12.20 12.40
N LEU A 342 -0.74 12.93 11.30
CA LEU A 342 0.57 13.43 10.91
C LEU A 342 0.74 14.92 11.26
N ILE A 343 1.85 15.24 11.91
CA ILE A 343 2.21 16.58 12.35
C ILE A 343 3.63 16.95 11.90
N CYS A 344 3.91 18.26 11.82
CA CYS A 344 5.24 18.75 11.50
C CYS A 344 6.19 18.61 12.70
N ILE A 345 7.50 18.76 12.46
CA ILE A 345 8.53 18.63 13.50
C ILE A 345 8.30 19.57 14.69
N GLU A 346 7.87 20.80 14.45
CA GLU A 346 7.65 21.80 15.51
C GLU A 346 6.44 21.44 16.39
N CYS A 347 5.29 21.10 15.78
CA CYS A 347 4.10 20.65 16.51
C CYS A 347 4.38 19.34 17.27
N SER A 348 5.23 18.46 16.70
CA SER A 348 5.63 17.22 17.36
C SER A 348 6.34 17.43 18.69
N GLY A 349 7.10 18.53 18.84
CA GLY A 349 7.72 18.90 20.11
C GLY A 349 6.69 19.17 21.21
N ILE A 350 5.62 19.90 20.88
CA ILE A 350 4.53 20.23 21.81
C ILE A 350 3.72 18.97 22.17
N HIS A 351 3.49 18.08 21.21
CA HIS A 351 2.86 16.78 21.49
C HIS A 351 3.66 15.92 22.47
N ARG A 352 5.00 15.95 22.39
CA ARG A 352 5.87 15.27 23.36
C ARG A 352 5.77 15.90 24.75
N GLU A 353 5.64 17.23 24.83
CA GLU A 353 5.48 17.94 26.11
C GLU A 353 4.17 17.59 26.84
N MET A 354 3.07 17.31 26.11
CA MET A 354 1.81 16.84 26.71
C MET A 354 1.98 15.51 27.45
N GLY A 355 2.85 14.65 26.94
CA GLY A 355 3.11 13.32 27.50
C GLY A 355 2.33 12.19 26.81
N VAL A 356 2.78 10.97 27.07
CA VAL A 356 2.38 9.73 26.37
C VAL A 356 0.91 9.31 26.55
N HIS A 357 0.20 9.92 27.50
CA HIS A 357 -1.22 9.71 27.74
C HIS A 357 -2.11 10.54 26.80
N TYR A 358 -1.56 11.62 26.23
CA TYR A 358 -2.23 12.39 25.18
C TYR A 358 -1.74 11.99 23.79
N SER A 359 -0.42 11.90 23.59
CA SER A 359 0.15 11.66 22.27
C SER A 359 1.48 10.91 22.33
N ARG A 360 1.64 9.93 21.43
CA ARG A 360 2.86 9.12 21.28
C ARG A 360 3.48 9.41 19.92
N ILE A 361 4.61 10.12 19.92
CA ILE A 361 5.22 10.66 18.70
C ILE A 361 6.38 9.79 18.21
N GLN A 362 6.29 9.36 16.95
CA GLN A 362 7.36 8.70 16.19
C GLN A 362 7.55 9.35 14.82
N SER A 363 8.77 9.35 14.29
CA SER A 363 9.10 9.86 12.96
C SER A 363 8.91 8.78 11.90
N LEU A 364 8.22 9.09 10.81
CA LEU A 364 8.08 8.20 9.65
C LEU A 364 9.39 7.96 8.90
N ASP A 365 10.35 8.90 9.01
CA ASP A 365 11.62 8.84 8.26
C ASP A 365 12.81 8.44 9.14
N LEU A 366 12.76 8.73 10.45
CA LEU A 366 13.89 8.53 11.37
C LEU A 366 13.74 7.31 12.29
N ASP A 367 12.50 6.89 12.62
CA ASP A 367 12.25 5.77 13.53
C ASP A 367 11.94 4.47 12.78
N MET A 368 12.26 3.33 13.39
CA MET A 368 11.86 2.01 12.87
C MET A 368 10.43 1.70 13.31
N LEU A 369 9.48 1.86 12.39
CA LEU A 369 8.05 1.60 12.63
C LEU A 369 7.66 0.18 12.23
N GLY A 370 6.95 -0.53 13.10
CA GLY A 370 6.22 -1.74 12.73
C GLY A 370 4.90 -1.40 12.03
N THR A 371 4.28 -2.42 11.43
CA THR A 371 2.97 -2.27 10.78
C THR A 371 1.84 -2.03 11.78
N SER A 372 2.01 -2.46 13.03
CA SER A 372 1.09 -2.20 14.15
C SER A 372 0.95 -0.72 14.46
N GLU A 373 2.05 0.01 14.49
CA GLU A 373 2.12 1.44 14.82
C GLU A 373 1.47 2.32 13.75
N LEU A 374 1.29 1.78 12.54
CA LEU A 374 0.65 2.45 11.40
C LEU A 374 -0.84 2.15 11.30
N LEU A 375 -1.39 1.31 12.16
CA LEU A 375 -2.76 0.82 12.05
C LEU A 375 -3.79 1.96 12.16
N LEU A 376 -3.70 2.80 13.19
CA LEU A 376 -4.56 3.97 13.33
C LEU A 376 -4.28 5.02 12.25
N ALA A 377 -3.02 5.23 11.90
CA ALA A 377 -2.62 6.17 10.85
C ALA A 377 -3.28 5.85 9.50
N LYS A 378 -3.44 4.56 9.18
CA LYS A 378 -4.10 4.08 7.96
C LYS A 378 -5.63 4.22 7.97
N ASN A 379 -6.26 4.35 9.14
CA ASN A 379 -7.72 4.37 9.27
C ASN A 379 -8.31 5.73 9.70
N VAL A 380 -7.49 6.66 10.18
CA VAL A 380 -7.94 7.98 10.67
C VAL A 380 -7.57 9.09 9.68
N GLY A 381 -6.30 9.50 9.64
CA GLY A 381 -5.84 10.61 8.80
C GLY A 381 -6.29 11.99 9.29
N ASN A 382 -5.56 13.03 8.89
CA ASN A 382 -5.69 14.38 9.42
C ASN A 382 -7.04 15.05 9.10
N ALA A 383 -7.58 14.84 7.89
CA ALA A 383 -8.85 15.45 7.52
C ALA A 383 -9.99 14.94 8.41
N SER A 384 -10.14 13.61 8.52
CA SER A 384 -11.19 13.00 9.35
C SER A 384 -10.97 13.23 10.84
N PHE A 385 -9.71 13.30 11.29
CA PHE A 385 -9.43 13.68 12.68
C PHE A 385 -9.90 15.11 13.00
N ASN A 386 -9.57 16.08 12.12
CA ASN A 386 -9.96 17.47 12.33
C ASN A 386 -11.45 17.72 12.10
N GLU A 387 -12.13 16.89 11.32
CA GLU A 387 -13.60 16.91 11.19
C GLU A 387 -14.29 16.75 12.56
N VAL A 388 -13.67 16.00 13.48
CA VAL A 388 -14.14 15.81 14.86
C VAL A 388 -13.51 16.83 15.80
N MET A 389 -12.18 16.89 15.81
CA MET A 389 -11.39 17.60 16.82
C MET A 389 -11.34 19.12 16.63
N GLU A 390 -11.77 19.61 15.46
CA GLU A 390 -11.85 21.02 15.10
C GLU A 390 -13.25 21.38 14.53
N ALA A 391 -14.29 20.60 14.86
CA ALA A 391 -15.65 20.75 14.34
C ALA A 391 -16.31 22.10 14.65
N ASP A 392 -15.89 22.76 15.75
CA ASP A 392 -16.41 24.07 16.20
C ASP A 392 -15.34 25.18 16.15
N LEU A 393 -14.36 25.05 15.25
CA LEU A 393 -13.29 26.03 15.08
C LEU A 393 -13.78 27.40 14.54
N SER A 394 -15.03 27.50 14.09
CA SER A 394 -15.62 28.72 13.53
C SER A 394 -15.92 29.84 14.54
N ALA A 395 -15.57 29.66 15.82
CA ALA A 395 -15.70 30.70 16.82
C ALA A 395 -14.80 31.91 16.50
N PRO A 396 -15.32 33.16 16.55
CA PRO A 396 -14.63 34.36 16.06
C PRO A 396 -13.29 34.67 16.75
N ASP A 397 -13.04 34.11 17.94
CA ASP A 397 -11.83 34.36 18.74
C ASP A 397 -10.77 33.25 18.65
N VAL A 398 -10.99 32.24 17.80
CA VAL A 398 -10.06 31.10 17.66
C VAL A 398 -9.47 31.09 16.25
N THR A 399 -8.16 31.30 16.16
CA THR A 399 -7.41 31.19 14.89
C THR A 399 -6.46 30.00 14.97
N LYS A 400 -6.59 29.09 14.00
CA LYS A 400 -5.64 27.98 13.84
C LYS A 400 -4.25 28.53 13.49
N PRO A 401 -3.17 28.06 14.12
CA PRO A 401 -1.83 28.49 13.76
C PRO A 401 -1.51 28.11 12.32
N ASP A 402 -0.56 28.83 11.74
CA ASP A 402 0.01 28.57 10.43
C ASP A 402 1.51 28.21 10.55
N PRO A 403 2.20 27.81 9.47
CA PRO A 403 3.61 27.42 9.51
C PRO A 403 4.57 28.52 9.97
N SER A 404 4.17 29.79 9.93
CA SER A 404 4.94 30.94 10.40
C SER A 404 4.57 31.40 11.82
N SER A 405 3.51 30.84 12.41
CA SER A 405 3.10 31.14 13.79
C SER A 405 4.18 30.76 14.80
N ASP A 406 4.35 31.60 15.83
CA ASP A 406 5.33 31.37 16.90
C ASP A 406 4.97 30.15 17.78
N MET A 407 5.95 29.71 18.58
CA MET A 407 5.80 28.50 19.40
C MET A 407 4.76 28.64 20.51
N GLN A 408 4.51 29.84 21.02
CA GLN A 408 3.52 30.05 22.08
C GLN A 408 2.10 29.90 21.50
N VAL A 409 1.81 30.52 20.36
CA VAL A 409 0.52 30.39 19.67
C VAL A 409 0.24 28.93 19.30
N ARG A 410 1.25 28.22 18.78
CA ARG A 410 1.11 26.78 18.49
C ARG A 410 0.84 25.96 19.74
N LYS A 411 1.56 26.25 20.84
CA LYS A 411 1.40 25.55 22.10
C LYS A 411 0.02 25.75 22.68
N ASP A 412 -0.46 26.99 22.74
CA ASP A 412 -1.78 27.32 23.26
C ASP A 412 -2.89 26.63 22.45
N PHE A 413 -2.77 26.63 21.12
CA PHE A 413 -3.71 25.94 20.25
C PHE A 413 -3.71 24.41 20.46
N ILE A 414 -2.53 23.78 20.47
CA ILE A 414 -2.39 22.33 20.62
C ILE A 414 -2.86 21.88 22.01
N MET A 415 -2.53 22.61 23.08
CA MET A 415 -3.10 22.31 24.42
C MET A 415 -4.63 22.37 24.37
N ALA A 416 -5.20 23.48 23.89
CA ALA A 416 -6.65 23.63 23.80
C ALA A 416 -7.34 22.53 22.97
N LYS A 417 -6.71 22.10 21.87
CA LYS A 417 -7.22 21.04 20.99
C LYS A 417 -7.20 19.67 21.66
N TYR A 418 -6.06 19.27 22.24
CA TYR A 418 -5.84 17.88 22.65
C TYR A 418 -6.10 17.60 24.14
N THR A 419 -5.84 18.56 25.03
CA THR A 419 -6.05 18.37 26.48
C THR A 419 -7.43 18.87 26.90
N GLU A 420 -7.83 20.05 26.43
CA GLU A 420 -9.13 20.65 26.78
C GLU A 420 -10.28 20.23 25.85
N LYS A 421 -9.96 19.66 24.68
CA LYS A 421 -10.94 19.29 23.64
C LYS A 421 -11.84 20.48 23.23
N ARG A 422 -11.29 21.70 23.27
CA ARG A 422 -12.04 22.96 23.22
C ARG A 422 -12.84 23.16 21.92
N PHE A 423 -12.39 22.59 20.81
CA PHE A 423 -12.96 22.81 19.48
C PHE A 423 -13.89 21.67 19.02
N VAL A 424 -14.20 20.73 19.91
CA VAL A 424 -15.05 19.58 19.62
C VAL A 424 -16.52 19.99 19.75
N ARG A 425 -17.34 19.65 18.75
CA ARG A 425 -18.79 19.80 18.84
C ARG A 425 -19.37 18.62 19.63
N ARG A 426 -20.02 18.88 20.76
CA ARG A 426 -20.70 17.84 21.55
C ARG A 426 -21.99 17.36 20.87
N GLN A 427 -22.14 16.05 20.74
CA GLN A 427 -23.31 15.39 20.14
C GLN A 427 -24.18 14.69 21.19
N CYS A 428 -23.60 14.22 22.29
CA CYS A 428 -24.35 13.53 23.35
C CYS A 428 -24.79 14.51 24.45
N ALA A 429 -26.05 14.37 24.90
CA ALA A 429 -26.63 15.24 25.92
C ALA A 429 -26.40 14.75 27.36
N ASP A 430 -26.33 13.44 27.57
CA ASP A 430 -26.19 12.81 28.89
C ASP A 430 -25.29 11.55 28.84
N ALA A 431 -24.89 11.07 30.02
CA ALA A 431 -23.98 9.93 30.18
C ALA A 431 -24.55 8.61 29.62
N ALA A 432 -25.87 8.42 29.66
CA ALA A 432 -26.49 7.21 29.12
C ALA A 432 -26.42 7.18 27.59
N ALA A 433 -26.65 8.33 26.95
CA ALA A 433 -26.49 8.50 25.50
C ALA A 433 -25.02 8.33 25.08
N GLN A 434 -24.07 8.81 25.89
CA GLN A 434 -22.63 8.61 25.65
C GLN A 434 -22.23 7.13 25.67
N LEU A 435 -22.68 6.38 26.68
CA LEU A 435 -22.39 4.95 26.81
C LEU A 435 -23.05 4.14 25.69
N GLN A 436 -24.29 4.50 25.30
CA GLN A 436 -24.96 3.87 24.16
C GLN A 436 -24.24 4.17 22.84
N ALA A 437 -23.79 5.41 22.64
CA ALA A 437 -23.00 5.77 21.46
C ALA A 437 -21.67 5.00 21.41
N LEU A 438 -21.02 4.80 22.55
CA LEU A 438 -19.77 4.01 22.66
C LEU A 438 -19.99 2.57 22.24
N TYR A 439 -21.05 1.95 22.78
CA TYR A 439 -21.45 0.61 22.38
C TYR A 439 -21.72 0.52 20.87
N GLU A 440 -22.48 1.47 20.30
CA GLU A 440 -22.80 1.48 18.87
C GLU A 440 -21.58 1.71 17.97
N ALA A 441 -20.67 2.61 18.35
CA ALA A 441 -19.45 2.89 17.60
C ALA A 441 -18.56 1.64 17.52
N VAL A 442 -18.40 0.92 18.64
CA VAL A 442 -17.64 -0.34 18.69
C VAL A 442 -18.35 -1.43 17.87
N ARG A 443 -19.67 -1.56 18.00
CA ARG A 443 -20.47 -2.56 17.28
C ARG A 443 -20.46 -2.34 15.77
N CYS A 444 -20.57 -1.08 15.33
CA CYS A 444 -20.53 -0.68 13.92
C CYS A 444 -19.10 -0.61 13.36
N ARG A 445 -18.07 -0.70 14.22
CA ARG A 445 -16.65 -0.59 13.87
C ARG A 445 -16.34 0.75 13.20
N ASP A 446 -16.95 1.81 13.72
CA ASP A 446 -16.79 3.16 13.19
C ASP A 446 -15.78 3.93 14.05
N ILE A 447 -14.57 4.08 13.51
CA ILE A 447 -13.47 4.77 14.17
C ILE A 447 -13.76 6.27 14.36
N LEU A 448 -14.53 6.91 13.49
CA LEU A 448 -14.82 8.34 13.59
C LEU A 448 -15.87 8.61 14.66
N SER A 449 -16.90 7.76 14.74
CA SER A 449 -17.84 7.79 15.87
C SER A 449 -17.13 7.52 17.20
N LEU A 450 -16.19 6.57 17.24
CA LEU A 450 -15.39 6.31 18.44
C LEU A 450 -14.47 7.49 18.79
N LEU A 451 -13.85 8.13 17.79
CA LEU A 451 -13.05 9.33 17.98
C LEU A 451 -13.89 10.49 18.53
N GLN A 452 -15.12 10.66 18.04
CA GLN A 452 -16.06 11.67 18.56
C GLN A 452 -16.36 11.47 20.04
N ILE A 453 -16.56 10.22 20.46
CA ILE A 453 -16.84 9.87 21.87
C ILE A 453 -15.62 10.13 22.75
N TYR A 454 -14.43 9.76 22.28
CA TYR A 454 -13.16 10.12 22.93
C TYR A 454 -12.99 11.65 23.03
N ALA A 455 -13.34 12.38 21.97
CA ALA A 455 -13.23 13.83 21.90
C ALA A 455 -14.20 14.54 22.85
N GLU A 456 -15.36 13.96 23.14
CA GLU A 456 -16.31 14.45 24.14
C GLU A 456 -15.88 14.20 25.59
N GLY A 457 -14.80 13.45 25.81
CA GLY A 457 -14.23 13.16 27.13
C GLY A 457 -14.92 12.01 27.87
N VAL A 458 -15.54 11.08 27.13
CA VAL A 458 -16.16 9.88 27.71
C VAL A 458 -15.07 8.92 28.17
N GLU A 459 -15.23 8.35 29.37
CA GLU A 459 -14.30 7.35 29.92
C GLU A 459 -14.50 5.99 29.20
N LEU A 460 -13.57 5.63 28.32
CA LEU A 460 -13.69 4.45 27.46
C LEU A 460 -13.54 3.12 28.23
N GLN A 461 -13.03 3.19 29.47
CA GLN A 461 -12.90 2.06 30.40
C GLN A 461 -14.17 1.78 31.23
N GLU A 462 -15.21 2.62 31.11
CA GLU A 462 -16.45 2.38 31.84
C GLU A 462 -17.13 1.08 31.37
N ALA A 463 -17.75 0.36 32.31
CA ALA A 463 -18.46 -0.87 32.02
C ALA A 463 -19.75 -0.58 31.24
N ILE A 464 -20.03 -1.39 30.22
CA ILE A 464 -21.23 -1.25 29.39
C ILE A 464 -22.29 -2.23 29.87
N ASP A 465 -23.26 -1.73 30.65
CA ASP A 465 -24.39 -2.51 31.14
C ASP A 465 -25.43 -2.75 30.03
N GLN A 466 -25.32 -3.89 29.34
CA GLN A 466 -26.30 -4.36 28.34
C GLN A 466 -27.01 -5.62 28.85
N PRO A 467 -28.33 -5.56 29.14
CA PRO A 467 -29.09 -6.72 29.57
C PRO A 467 -29.08 -7.83 28.52
N ASN A 468 -28.66 -9.04 28.91
CA ASN A 468 -28.67 -10.29 28.11
C ASN A 468 -27.60 -10.44 27.02
N GLU A 469 -26.65 -9.51 26.86
CA GLU A 469 -25.55 -9.65 25.88
C GLU A 469 -24.14 -9.67 26.49
N HIS A 470 -23.94 -9.12 27.69
CA HIS A 470 -22.63 -8.97 28.34
C HIS A 470 -22.60 -9.58 29.74
N GLU A 471 -21.42 -10.07 30.14
CA GLU A 471 -21.13 -10.37 31.54
C GLU A 471 -21.01 -9.04 32.33
N PRO A 472 -21.42 -8.99 33.62
CA PRO A 472 -21.28 -7.80 34.44
C PRO A 472 -19.82 -7.31 34.49
N GLY A 473 -19.59 -6.04 34.16
CA GLY A 473 -18.25 -5.42 34.21
C GLY A 473 -17.45 -5.46 32.91
N GLU A 474 -18.03 -5.90 31.79
CA GLU A 474 -17.37 -5.80 30.48
C GLU A 474 -17.29 -4.35 29.99
N THR A 475 -16.11 -3.95 29.49
CA THR A 475 -15.85 -2.60 28.93
C THR A 475 -15.98 -2.57 27.41
N ALA A 476 -15.93 -1.38 26.81
CA ALA A 476 -15.89 -1.20 25.35
C ALA A 476 -14.75 -2.02 24.68
N LEU A 477 -13.61 -2.16 25.36
CA LEU A 477 -12.48 -2.95 24.86
C LEU A 477 -12.80 -4.45 24.83
N HIS A 478 -13.48 -4.99 25.85
CA HIS A 478 -13.91 -6.39 25.87
C HIS A 478 -14.86 -6.69 24.72
N LEU A 479 -15.82 -5.79 24.48
CA LEU A 479 -16.73 -5.86 23.34
C LEU A 479 -15.98 -5.85 22.01
N ALA A 480 -15.05 -4.90 21.83
CA ALA A 480 -14.27 -4.76 20.60
C ALA A 480 -13.44 -6.03 20.30
N VAL A 481 -12.84 -6.63 21.33
CA VAL A 481 -12.08 -7.89 21.20
C VAL A 481 -12.99 -9.07 20.87
N ARG A 482 -14.18 -9.16 21.49
CA ARG A 482 -15.15 -10.23 21.21
C ARG A 482 -15.72 -10.16 19.80
N MET A 483 -15.90 -8.95 19.28
CA MET A 483 -16.44 -8.69 17.94
C MET A 483 -15.37 -8.59 16.85
N VAL A 484 -14.09 -8.76 17.21
CA VAL A 484 -12.97 -8.45 16.33
C VAL A 484 -12.96 -9.34 15.09
N ASP A 485 -12.77 -8.73 13.94
CA ASP A 485 -12.32 -9.43 12.74
C ASP A 485 -11.08 -8.74 12.15
N ARG A 486 -10.54 -9.28 11.06
CA ARG A 486 -9.30 -8.75 10.45
C ARG A 486 -9.41 -7.28 10.02
N ASN A 487 -10.62 -6.74 9.88
CA ASN A 487 -10.86 -5.37 9.41
C ASN A 487 -11.18 -4.39 10.54
N SER A 488 -11.35 -4.85 11.78
CA SER A 488 -11.72 -3.99 12.93
C SER A 488 -10.62 -3.83 13.97
N LEU A 489 -9.40 -4.28 13.70
CA LEU A 489 -8.28 -4.21 14.65
C LEU A 489 -7.96 -2.77 15.09
N HIS A 490 -8.19 -1.78 14.22
CA HIS A 490 -7.96 -0.37 14.53
C HIS A 490 -8.89 0.15 15.64
N ILE A 491 -10.07 -0.45 15.83
CA ILE A 491 -10.99 -0.11 16.94
C ILE A 491 -10.41 -0.58 18.28
N VAL A 492 -9.92 -1.82 18.31
CA VAL A 492 -9.27 -2.40 19.49
C VAL A 492 -8.03 -1.61 19.86
N ASP A 493 -7.21 -1.27 18.85
CA ASP A 493 -5.98 -0.51 19.03
C ASP A 493 -6.28 0.91 19.56
N PHE A 494 -7.29 1.60 19.03
CA PHE A 494 -7.70 2.91 19.53
C PHE A 494 -8.12 2.86 21.00
N LEU A 495 -8.97 1.90 21.38
CA LEU A 495 -9.43 1.70 22.76
C LEU A 495 -8.28 1.34 23.71
N ALA A 496 -7.39 0.44 23.29
CA ALA A 496 -6.25 0.03 24.12
C ALA A 496 -5.23 1.16 24.33
N GLN A 497 -5.12 2.06 23.35
CA GLN A 497 -4.14 3.14 23.38
C GLN A 497 -4.63 4.42 24.08
N ASN A 498 -5.93 4.70 24.04
CA ASN A 498 -6.54 5.95 24.52
C ASN A 498 -7.60 5.77 25.61
N GLY A 499 -7.94 4.52 25.94
CA GLY A 499 -8.92 4.20 26.96
C GLY A 499 -8.41 4.28 28.37
#